data_AF-A0A4Q2DEE6-F1
#
_entry.id   AF-A0A4Q2DEE6-F1
#
_cell.length_a   1.000
_cell.length_b   1.000
_cell.length_c   1.000
_cell.angle_alpha   90.00
_cell.angle_beta   90.00
_cell.angle_gamma   90.00
#
_symmetry.space_group_name_H-M   'P 1'
#
loop_
_entity.id
_entity.type
_entity.pdbx_description
1 polymer ?
#
loop_
_entity_poly.entity_id
_entity_poly.type
_entity_poly.pdbx_seq_one_letter_code
_entity_poly.pdbx_strand_id
1 'polypeptide(L)'
;MVYHKALGRFRESAIRKSFCSIQSQSQLDAGASTDGGIEQIGSVPTPWPSWLIAAHPERASAEAVTDILQRLTTFVREFDSEEKRKQDNVDFIKDKFGYPEEDIRAWLETVKYPQNCLEIPNEVLLNTLSVLEKAGALIAPQGGFDVNQFIGKDVVKLTY
;
A
#
# COMPACT_ATOMS: atom_id res chain seq x y z
N MET A 1 3.43 -3.83 9.84
CA MET A 1 3.27 -5.30 9.97
C MET A 1 4.53 -5.87 10.61
N VAL A 2 4.48 -6.22 11.89
CA VAL A 2 5.63 -6.78 12.64
C VAL A 2 5.69 -8.28 12.36
N TYR A 3 6.73 -8.72 11.65
CA TYR A 3 6.93 -10.12 11.31
C TYR A 3 7.72 -10.81 12.43
N HIS A 4 7.03 -11.55 13.30
CA HIS A 4 7.68 -12.56 14.14
C HIS A 4 7.68 -13.90 13.38
N LYS A 5 8.80 -14.17 12.69
CA LYS A 5 9.37 -15.50 12.42
C LYS A 5 8.38 -16.66 12.12
N ALA A 6 7.55 -16.54 11.09
CA ALA A 6 6.94 -17.69 10.43
C ALA A 6 6.45 -17.30 9.03
N LEU A 7 7.30 -17.43 8.01
CA LEU A 7 6.99 -17.74 6.60
C LEU A 7 8.22 -17.44 5.73
N GLY A 8 8.60 -18.42 4.92
CA GLY A 8 9.84 -18.44 4.15
C GLY A 8 9.94 -17.36 3.08
N ARG A 9 11.19 -16.93 2.85
CA ARG A 9 11.75 -16.19 1.69
C ARG A 9 10.72 -15.50 0.77
N PHE A 10 10.39 -14.26 1.08
CA PHE A 10 9.79 -13.34 0.11
C PHE A 10 10.93 -12.61 -0.63
N ARG A 11 11.06 -12.88 -1.95
CA ARG A 11 12.12 -12.29 -2.80
C ARG A 11 11.75 -10.88 -3.25
N GLU A 12 12.79 -10.07 -3.42
CA GLU A 12 12.87 -8.69 -3.94
C GLU A 12 12.02 -8.37 -5.20
N SER A 13 11.55 -9.39 -5.92
CA SER A 13 10.67 -9.27 -7.10
C SER A 13 9.26 -8.72 -6.82
N ALA A 14 8.84 -8.65 -5.56
CA ALA A 14 7.47 -8.23 -5.22
C ALA A 14 7.24 -6.71 -5.39
N ILE A 15 8.26 -5.88 -5.16
CA ILE A 15 8.13 -4.41 -5.24
C ILE A 15 7.90 -3.95 -6.69
N ARG A 16 8.59 -4.56 -7.66
CA ARG A 16 8.33 -4.31 -9.09
C ARG A 16 6.95 -4.78 -9.55
N LYS A 17 6.41 -5.85 -8.95
CA LYS A 17 5.09 -6.41 -9.32
C LYS A 17 3.94 -5.58 -8.75
N SER A 18 4.06 -5.05 -7.54
CA SER A 18 3.02 -4.18 -6.95
C SER A 18 2.82 -2.89 -7.74
N PHE A 19 3.89 -2.31 -8.30
CA PHE A 19 3.78 -1.11 -9.14
C PHE A 19 3.00 -1.40 -10.45
N CYS A 20 3.28 -2.55 -11.07
CA CYS A 20 2.59 -2.99 -12.29
C CYS A 20 1.10 -3.35 -12.05
N SER A 21 0.75 -3.83 -10.85
CA SER A 21 -0.62 -4.24 -10.52
C SER A 21 -1.57 -3.06 -10.31
N ILE A 22 -1.08 -1.92 -9.80
CA ILE A 22 -1.90 -0.71 -9.61
C ILE A 22 -2.21 -0.05 -10.96
N GLN A 23 -1.26 -0.06 -11.90
CA GLN A 23 -1.46 0.52 -13.24
C GLN A 23 -2.48 -0.25 -14.09
N SER A 24 -2.66 -1.55 -13.88
CA SER A 24 -3.73 -2.30 -14.55
C SER A 24 -5.13 -1.89 -14.10
N GLN A 25 -5.29 -1.15 -12.99
CA GLN A 25 -6.59 -0.83 -12.42
C GLN A 25 -7.16 0.52 -12.89
N SER A 26 -6.34 1.43 -13.40
CA SER A 26 -6.77 2.76 -13.85
C SER A 26 -6.59 2.92 -15.36
N GLN A 27 -7.69 2.70 -16.09
CA GLN A 27 -7.94 3.10 -17.49
C GLN A 27 -7.20 2.35 -18.61
N LEU A 28 -7.91 1.38 -19.22
CA LEU A 28 -7.97 1.24 -20.67
C LEU A 28 -9.42 0.90 -21.05
N ASP A 29 -10.11 1.85 -21.70
CA ASP A 29 -11.43 1.62 -22.26
C ASP A 29 -11.33 0.63 -23.43
N ALA A 30 -12.20 -0.39 -23.40
CA ALA A 30 -12.17 -1.52 -24.31
C ALA A 30 -12.47 -1.12 -25.76
N GLY A 31 -11.42 -1.09 -26.59
CA GLY A 31 -11.51 -1.23 -28.05
C GLY A 31 -10.59 -2.37 -28.46
N ALA A 32 -11.14 -3.42 -29.09
CA ALA A 32 -10.38 -4.59 -29.53
C ALA A 32 -9.21 -4.15 -30.44
N SER A 33 -7.97 -4.38 -29.99
CA SER A 33 -6.76 -4.01 -30.73
C SER A 33 -6.09 -5.28 -31.28
N THR A 34 -6.04 -5.39 -32.60
CA THR A 34 -5.45 -6.52 -33.33
C THR A 34 -3.90 -6.50 -33.39
N ASP A 35 -3.22 -5.74 -32.52
CA ASP A 35 -1.77 -5.50 -32.58
C ASP A 35 -0.96 -6.11 -31.41
N GLY A 36 -1.37 -7.28 -30.90
CA GLY A 36 -0.61 -8.01 -29.86
C GLY A 36 -0.60 -7.36 -28.47
N GLY A 37 -1.48 -6.37 -28.23
CA GLY A 37 -1.71 -5.77 -26.92
C GLY A 37 -2.39 -6.74 -25.94
N ILE A 38 -2.19 -6.50 -24.64
CA ILE A 38 -2.81 -7.28 -23.57
C ILE A 38 -4.24 -6.76 -23.36
N GLU A 39 -5.24 -7.63 -23.50
CA GLU A 39 -6.63 -7.27 -23.24
C GLU A 39 -6.98 -7.44 -21.75
N GLN A 40 -7.57 -6.40 -21.15
CA GLN A 40 -8.02 -6.43 -19.76
C GLN A 40 -9.40 -7.10 -19.65
N ILE A 41 -9.45 -8.27 -19.01
CA ILE A 41 -10.69 -9.08 -18.87
C ILE A 41 -11.46 -8.73 -17.57
N GLY A 42 -10.83 -8.00 -16.66
CA GLY A 42 -11.46 -7.52 -15.42
C GLY A 42 -10.43 -6.98 -14.44
N SER A 43 -10.91 -6.45 -13.31
CA SER A 43 -10.05 -6.06 -12.20
C SER A 43 -10.73 -6.36 -10.86
N VAL A 44 -9.95 -6.85 -9.89
CA VAL A 44 -10.42 -7.13 -8.53
C VAL A 44 -9.66 -6.20 -7.59
N PRO A 45 -10.29 -5.14 -7.05
CA PRO A 45 -9.60 -4.25 -6.11
C PRO A 45 -9.35 -5.00 -4.80
N THR A 46 -8.18 -4.78 -4.20
CA THR A 46 -7.89 -5.35 -2.87
C THR A 46 -8.71 -4.64 -1.80
N PRO A 47 -9.36 -5.37 -0.88
CA PRO A 47 -10.16 -4.76 0.18
C PRO A 47 -9.32 -4.18 1.34
N TRP A 48 -7.99 -4.05 1.14
CA TRP A 48 -7.03 -3.52 2.10
C TRP A 48 -6.06 -2.54 1.43
N PRO A 49 -5.34 -1.71 2.20
CA PRO A 49 -4.37 -0.76 1.67
C PRO A 49 -3.30 -1.47 0.85
N SER A 50 -2.96 -0.91 -0.32
CA SER A 50 -1.95 -1.50 -1.19
C SER A 50 -0.53 -1.46 -0.61
N TRP A 51 -0.29 -0.64 0.42
CA TRP A 51 1.03 -0.41 1.02
C TRP A 51 0.95 -0.35 2.55
N LEU A 52 1.93 -0.97 3.19
CA LEU A 52 2.19 -0.88 4.64
C LEU A 52 3.70 -0.80 4.87
N ILE A 53 4.09 -0.16 5.97
CA ILE A 53 5.48 -0.08 6.41
C ILE A 53 5.75 -1.21 7.42
N ALA A 54 6.87 -1.89 7.25
CA ALA A 54 7.34 -2.93 8.14
C ALA A 54 8.78 -2.63 8.57
N ALA A 55 9.05 -2.81 9.85
CA ALA A 55 10.36 -2.67 10.45
C ALA A 55 10.71 -3.96 11.21
N HIS A 56 11.99 -4.32 11.20
CA HIS A 56 12.46 -5.50 11.93
C HIS A 56 12.69 -5.13 13.41
N PRO A 57 12.09 -5.86 14.37
CA PRO A 57 12.07 -5.45 15.78
C PRO A 57 13.45 -5.33 16.42
N GLU A 58 14.43 -6.13 15.95
CA GLU A 58 15.79 -6.11 16.51
C GLU A 58 16.77 -5.23 15.74
N ARG A 59 16.44 -4.83 14.50
CA ARG A 59 17.37 -4.09 13.62
C ARG A 59 17.05 -2.59 13.54
N ALA A 60 15.87 -2.20 14.02
CA ALA A 60 15.45 -0.80 14.08
C ALA A 60 14.82 -0.57 15.45
N SER A 61 15.31 0.43 16.18
CA SER A 61 14.70 0.83 17.45
C SER A 61 13.34 1.47 17.21
N ALA A 62 12.43 1.31 18.19
CA ALA A 62 11.11 1.94 18.15
C ALA A 62 11.19 3.46 17.95
N GLU A 63 12.16 4.11 18.59
CA GLU A 63 12.42 5.54 18.46
C GLU A 63 12.80 5.93 17.03
N ALA A 64 13.75 5.21 16.41
CA ALA A 64 14.17 5.50 15.04
C ALA A 64 13.04 5.26 14.03
N VAL A 65 12.24 4.20 14.22
CA VAL A 65 11.07 3.94 13.37
C VAL A 65 10.01 5.04 13.55
N THR A 66 9.74 5.45 14.78
CA THR A 66 8.79 6.53 15.09
C THR A 66 9.21 7.83 14.41
N ASP A 67 10.48 8.22 14.53
CA ASP A 67 11.03 9.43 13.91
C ASP A 67 10.88 9.42 12.38
N ILE A 68 11.19 8.29 11.73
CA ILE A 68 11.00 8.13 10.28
C ILE A 68 9.52 8.28 9.91
N LEU A 69 8.60 7.65 10.65
CA LEU A 69 7.16 7.71 10.35
C LEU A 69 6.57 9.11 10.57
N GLN A 70 7.08 9.86 11.55
CA GLN A 70 6.70 11.27 11.76
C GLN A 70 7.11 12.14 10.58
N ARG A 71 8.37 12.02 10.13
CA ARG A 71 8.87 12.77 8.97
C ARG A 71 8.14 12.37 7.69
N LEU A 72 7.91 11.07 7.51
CA LEU A 72 7.18 10.55 6.36
C LEU A 72 5.75 11.10 6.33
N THR A 73 5.09 11.23 7.48
CA THR A 73 3.75 11.84 7.58
C THR A 73 3.77 13.26 7.00
N THR A 74 4.78 14.07 7.31
CA THR A 74 4.93 15.42 6.73
C THR A 74 5.07 15.37 5.21
N PHE A 75 5.98 14.56 4.68
CA PHE A 75 6.20 14.45 3.24
C PHE A 75 4.98 13.91 2.50
N VAL A 76 4.30 12.93 3.06
CA VAL A 76 3.09 12.35 2.48
C VAL A 76 1.97 13.38 2.43
N ARG A 77 1.76 14.15 3.51
CA ARG A 77 0.75 15.23 3.52
C ARG A 77 1.07 16.33 2.52
N GLU A 78 2.34 16.72 2.42
CA GLU A 78 2.77 17.71 1.44
C GLU A 78 2.52 17.20 0.01
N PHE A 79 2.95 15.98 -0.29
CA PHE A 79 2.73 15.34 -1.59
C PHE A 79 1.24 15.16 -1.90
N ASP A 80 0.41 14.80 -0.91
CA ASP A 80 -1.04 14.62 -1.07
C ASP A 80 -1.82 15.95 -1.13
N SER A 81 -1.17 17.10 -0.91
CA SER A 81 -1.84 18.40 -0.95
C SER A 81 -2.38 18.73 -2.35
N GLU A 82 -3.51 19.43 -2.39
CA GLU A 82 -4.14 19.84 -3.66
C GLU A 82 -3.20 20.69 -4.53
N GLU A 83 -2.36 21.52 -3.92
CA GLU A 83 -1.40 22.35 -4.66
C GLU A 83 -0.34 21.50 -5.35
N LYS A 84 0.28 20.55 -4.64
CA LYS A 84 1.30 19.67 -5.21
C LYS A 84 0.74 18.74 -6.27
N ARG A 85 -0.50 18.26 -6.11
CA ARG A 85 -1.17 17.39 -7.08
C ARG A 85 -1.53 18.08 -8.40
N LYS A 86 -1.69 19.41 -8.43
CA LYS A 86 -2.04 20.14 -9.66
C LYS A 86 -0.95 20.05 -10.72
N GLN A 87 0.32 20.23 -10.34
CA GLN A 87 1.42 20.24 -11.31
C GLN A 87 2.74 19.68 -10.77
N ASP A 88 3.21 20.10 -9.60
CA ASP A 88 4.54 19.72 -9.09
C ASP A 88 4.76 18.20 -9.07
N ASN A 89 3.77 17.44 -8.59
CA ASN A 89 3.83 15.98 -8.56
C ASN A 89 3.81 15.38 -9.96
N VAL A 90 3.02 15.97 -10.87
CA VAL A 90 2.91 15.51 -12.25
C VAL A 90 4.27 15.63 -12.93
N ASP A 91 4.91 16.81 -12.82
CA ASP A 91 6.23 17.07 -13.38
C ASP A 91 7.29 16.15 -12.77
N PHE A 92 7.27 15.99 -11.44
CA PHE A 92 8.18 15.08 -10.74
C PHE A 92 8.04 13.63 -11.22
N ILE A 93 6.81 13.11 -11.31
CA ILE A 93 6.57 11.71 -11.71
C ILE A 93 6.94 11.52 -13.18
N LYS A 94 6.62 12.48 -14.03
CA LYS A 94 6.97 12.47 -15.46
C LYS A 94 8.48 12.48 -15.67
N ASP A 95 9.21 13.36 -14.98
CA ASP A 95 10.68 13.43 -15.03
C ASP A 95 11.36 12.16 -14.49
N LYS A 96 10.87 11.63 -13.35
CA LYS A 96 11.53 10.50 -12.68
C LYS A 96 11.17 9.13 -13.23
N PHE A 97 9.94 8.95 -13.71
CA PHE A 97 9.43 7.64 -14.10
C PHE A 97 8.98 7.57 -15.56
N GLY A 98 8.90 8.70 -16.27
CA GLY A 98 8.63 8.72 -17.71
C GLY A 98 7.20 8.37 -18.10
N TYR A 99 6.24 8.43 -17.16
CA TYR A 99 4.84 8.14 -17.44
C TYR A 99 4.17 9.28 -18.22
N PRO A 100 3.19 8.96 -19.10
CA PRO A 100 2.35 9.97 -19.74
C PRO A 100 1.62 10.82 -18.70
N GLU A 101 1.44 12.09 -19.00
CA GLU A 101 0.87 13.04 -18.05
C GLU A 101 -0.59 12.73 -17.71
N GLU A 102 -1.35 12.30 -18.72
CA GLU A 102 -2.73 11.85 -18.59
C GLU A 102 -2.87 10.71 -17.57
N ASP A 103 -1.99 9.70 -17.64
CA ASP A 103 -1.99 8.55 -16.73
C ASP A 103 -1.62 8.96 -15.30
N ILE A 104 -0.65 9.88 -15.18
CA ILE A 104 -0.25 10.41 -13.87
C ILE A 104 -1.41 11.17 -13.22
N ARG A 105 -2.14 11.99 -13.98
CA ARG A 105 -3.30 12.73 -13.47
C ARG A 105 -4.42 11.79 -13.06
N ALA A 106 -4.78 10.82 -13.89
CA ALA A 106 -5.77 9.81 -13.55
C ALA A 106 -5.39 9.02 -12.28
N TRP A 107 -4.11 8.65 -12.15
CA TRP A 107 -3.61 8.00 -10.94
C TRP A 107 -3.70 8.92 -9.71
N LEU A 108 -3.31 10.19 -9.82
CA LEU A 108 -3.42 11.19 -8.76
C LEU A 108 -4.87 11.54 -8.38
N GLU A 109 -5.88 11.18 -9.15
CA GLU A 109 -7.28 11.33 -8.72
C GLU A 109 -7.72 10.18 -7.80
N THR A 110 -7.17 8.99 -8.03
CA THR A 110 -7.61 7.74 -7.39
C THR A 110 -6.81 7.37 -6.15
N VAL A 111 -5.49 7.61 -6.15
CA VAL A 111 -4.62 7.22 -5.04
C VAL A 111 -4.94 8.02 -3.78
N LYS A 112 -5.04 7.33 -2.64
CA LYS A 112 -5.25 7.92 -1.32
C LYS A 112 -4.06 7.62 -0.42
N TYR A 113 -3.69 8.61 0.40
CA TYR A 113 -2.57 8.50 1.33
C TYR A 113 -3.04 8.61 2.79
N PRO A 114 -2.35 7.97 3.74
CA PRO A 114 -2.65 8.12 5.14
C PRO A 114 -2.32 9.53 5.62
N GLN A 115 -3.21 10.12 6.40
CA GLN A 115 -2.93 11.41 7.04
C GLN A 115 -1.98 11.28 8.23
N ASN A 116 -1.81 10.09 8.81
CA ASN A 116 -0.83 9.84 9.86
C ASN A 116 -0.22 8.46 9.68
N CYS A 117 1.10 8.39 9.44
CA CYS A 117 1.79 7.12 9.25
C CYS A 117 2.04 6.35 10.57
N LEU A 118 1.72 6.95 11.72
CA LEU A 118 1.75 6.29 13.03
C LEU A 118 0.40 5.67 13.43
N GLU A 119 -0.60 5.73 12.56
CA GLU A 119 -1.93 5.21 12.83
C GLU A 119 -2.31 4.12 11.82
N ILE A 120 -2.99 3.09 12.32
CA ILE A 120 -3.58 2.05 11.48
C ILE A 120 -5.04 1.88 11.91
N PRO A 121 -6.01 2.05 11.00
CA PRO A 121 -7.40 1.69 11.28
C PRO A 121 -7.50 0.21 11.63
N ASN A 122 -8.12 -0.10 12.76
CA ASN A 122 -8.26 -1.47 13.25
C ASN A 122 -9.00 -2.37 12.23
N GLU A 123 -9.99 -1.80 11.54
CA GLU A 123 -10.73 -2.47 10.48
C GLU A 123 -9.85 -2.99 9.33
N VAL A 124 -8.73 -2.31 9.01
CA VAL A 124 -7.82 -2.76 7.95
C VAL A 124 -7.25 -4.12 8.29
N LEU A 125 -6.82 -4.31 9.54
CA LEU A 125 -6.23 -5.58 9.99
C LEU A 125 -7.30 -6.67 10.06
N LEU A 126 -8.46 -6.36 10.65
CA LEU A 126 -9.57 -7.31 10.78
C LEU A 126 -10.10 -7.79 9.42
N ASN A 127 -10.34 -6.86 8.49
CA ASN A 127 -10.85 -7.17 7.16
C ASN A 127 -9.83 -7.99 6.37
N THR A 128 -8.54 -7.63 6.43
CA THR A 128 -7.48 -8.38 5.77
C THR A 128 -7.41 -9.82 6.30
N LEU A 129 -7.36 -10.00 7.62
CA LEU A 129 -7.29 -11.32 8.24
C LEU A 129 -8.53 -12.17 7.92
N SER A 130 -9.73 -11.57 7.99
CA SER A 130 -10.99 -12.26 7.67
C SER A 130 -11.05 -12.71 6.21
N VAL A 131 -10.63 -11.88 5.26
CA VAL A 131 -10.63 -12.25 3.84
C VAL A 131 -9.59 -13.34 3.55
N LEU A 132 -8.38 -13.23 4.12
CA LEU A 132 -7.34 -14.25 3.94
C LEU A 132 -7.73 -15.59 4.58
N GLU A 133 -8.41 -15.58 5.71
CA GLU A 133 -8.98 -16.79 6.33
C GLU A 133 -10.06 -17.42 5.44
N LYS A 134 -11.04 -16.63 4.98
CA LYS A 134 -12.10 -17.10 4.07
C LYS A 134 -11.56 -17.64 2.74
N ALA A 135 -10.46 -17.08 2.26
CA ALA A 135 -9.76 -17.56 1.08
C ALA A 135 -8.93 -18.84 1.32
N GLY A 136 -8.85 -19.32 2.57
CA GLY A 136 -8.06 -20.49 2.96
C GLY A 136 -6.55 -20.24 2.99
N ALA A 137 -6.10 -18.98 2.91
CA ALA A 137 -4.69 -18.61 2.97
C ALA A 137 -4.15 -18.60 4.40
N LEU A 138 -5.03 -18.40 5.40
CA LEU A 138 -4.72 -18.43 6.81
C LEU A 138 -5.68 -19.38 7.54
N ILE A 139 -5.20 -19.97 8.63
CA ILE A 139 -6.03 -20.73 9.58
C ILE A 139 -6.08 -19.93 10.87
N ALA A 140 -7.27 -19.52 11.30
CA ALA A 140 -7.41 -18.81 12.55
C ALA A 140 -7.03 -19.72 13.73
N PRO A 141 -6.28 -19.19 14.72
CA PRO A 141 -6.02 -19.92 15.95
C PRO A 141 -7.31 -20.06 16.78
N GLN A 142 -7.30 -20.99 17.74
CA GLN A 142 -8.41 -21.16 18.67
C GLN A 142 -8.60 -19.85 19.47
N GLY A 143 -9.74 -19.17 19.27
CA GLY A 143 -10.03 -17.87 19.86
C GLY A 143 -9.89 -16.66 18.92
N GLY A 144 -9.51 -16.86 17.66
CA GLY A 144 -9.40 -15.81 16.64
C GLY A 144 -8.09 -15.03 16.68
N PHE A 145 -7.90 -14.13 15.71
CA PHE A 145 -6.67 -13.33 15.61
C PHE A 145 -6.66 -12.17 16.61
N ASP A 146 -5.55 -12.01 17.33
CA ASP A 146 -5.27 -10.80 18.09
C ASP A 146 -4.48 -9.80 17.22
N VAL A 147 -5.16 -8.77 16.73
CA VAL A 147 -4.61 -7.73 15.83
C VAL A 147 -3.35 -7.04 16.36
N ASN A 148 -3.23 -6.99 17.68
CA ASN A 148 -2.11 -6.45 18.41
C ASN A 148 -0.77 -7.16 18.14
N GLN A 149 -0.82 -8.41 17.68
CA GLN A 149 0.37 -9.19 17.35
C GLN A 149 0.97 -8.78 16.00
N PHE A 150 0.22 -8.04 15.18
CA PHE A 150 0.62 -7.66 13.83
C PHE A 150 1.18 -6.23 13.74
N ILE A 151 1.21 -5.49 14.85
CA ILE A 151 1.69 -4.11 14.94
C ILE A 151 2.77 -3.93 16.00
N GLY A 152 3.62 -2.93 15.83
CA GLY A 152 4.56 -2.48 16.87
C GLY A 152 3.83 -1.51 17.78
N LYS A 153 3.28 -2.00 18.90
CA LYS A 153 2.43 -1.20 19.81
C LYS A 153 3.15 -0.01 20.45
N ASP A 154 4.46 -0.10 20.52
CA ASP A 154 5.39 0.93 20.99
C ASP A 154 5.62 2.04 19.96
N VAL A 155 5.19 1.84 18.71
CA VAL A 155 5.35 2.79 17.60
C VAL A 155 4.02 3.27 17.04
N VAL A 156 3.08 2.35 16.80
CA VAL A 156 1.84 2.60 16.05
C VAL A 156 0.62 2.47 16.95
N LYS A 157 -0.35 3.36 16.74
CA LYS A 157 -1.65 3.35 17.41
C LYS A 157 -2.73 2.77 16.49
N LEU A 158 -3.59 1.91 17.05
CA LEU A 158 -4.82 1.50 16.38
C LEU A 158 -5.90 2.57 16.53
N THR A 159 -6.58 2.87 15.43
CA THR A 159 -7.76 3.75 15.40
C THR A 159 -9.04 2.95 15.20
N TYR A 160 -10.14 3.45 15.76
CA TYR A 160 -11.47 2.82 15.75
C TYR A 160 -12.48 3.74 15.10
#